data_AF-A0A9P5U2W2-F1
#
_entry.id   AF-A0A9P5U2W2-F1
#
_cell.length_a   1.000
_cell.length_b   1.000
_cell.length_c   1.000
_cell.angle_alpha   90.00
_cell.angle_beta   90.00
_cell.angle_gamma   90.00
#
_symmetry.space_group_name_H-M   'P 1'
#
loop_
_entity.id
_entity.type
_entity.pdbx_description
1 polymer ?
#
loop_
_entity_poly.entity_id
_entity_poly.type
_entity_poly.pdbx_seq_one_letter_code
_entity_poly.pdbx_strand_id
1 'polypeptide(L)'
;MLLIKILLALSWVLASCLATIASPLMIPVDGDNTGMTRTENRRSLDRRVNSKPAAKEEQPIKVPVQLWIAHQGEAGEHWALVIDSTNGFDVQLAGNPAINLLKPRKFNFDTNSSQKLRNLNCQATFKTKSEMDSVFSQLENLSMSVLATEKGGNCMDYVRMALTKLEHGKHILEIPPAFEKLWNDNYKEVQARVWGWEWMKA
;
A
#
# COMPACT_ATOMS: atom_id res chain seq x y z
N MET A 1 -19.25 47.32 -0.81
CA MET A 1 -19.37 46.29 -1.89
C MET A 1 -18.91 44.94 -1.35
N LEU A 2 -19.66 44.45 -0.37
CA LEU A 2 -19.36 43.30 0.47
C LEU A 2 -20.67 42.53 0.57
N LEU A 3 -21.09 41.78 -0.47
CA LEU A 3 -22.32 40.95 -0.41
C LEU A 3 -22.64 40.07 -1.65
N ILE A 4 -21.70 39.74 -2.55
CA ILE A 4 -22.04 38.95 -3.77
C ILE A 4 -20.99 37.88 -4.11
N LYS A 5 -20.47 37.12 -3.14
CA LYS A 5 -19.66 35.90 -3.44
C LYS A 5 -19.83 34.74 -2.44
N ILE A 6 -20.92 34.71 -1.66
CA ILE A 6 -21.27 33.57 -0.80
C ILE A 6 -22.61 33.02 -1.31
N LEU A 7 -22.60 32.33 -2.46
CA LEU A 7 -23.80 31.69 -3.03
C LEU A 7 -23.49 30.62 -4.07
N LEU A 8 -22.43 29.82 -3.84
CA LEU A 8 -22.15 28.60 -4.62
C LEU A 8 -21.69 27.45 -3.71
N ALA A 9 -22.39 27.29 -2.60
CA ALA A 9 -22.50 26.02 -1.90
C ALA A 9 -23.99 25.65 -1.91
N LEU A 10 -24.30 24.35 -2.04
CA LEU A 10 -25.63 23.72 -2.05
C LEU A 10 -26.33 23.55 -3.40
N SER A 11 -25.85 22.56 -4.14
CA SER A 11 -26.62 21.62 -4.97
C SER A 11 -25.55 20.61 -5.39
N TRP A 12 -25.52 19.37 -4.95
CA TRP A 12 -26.28 18.27 -5.49
C TRP A 12 -26.20 17.10 -4.49
N VAL A 13 -27.29 16.82 -3.80
CA VAL A 13 -27.53 15.57 -3.07
C VAL A 13 -28.89 15.07 -3.55
N LEU A 14 -28.98 13.76 -3.81
CA LEU A 14 -30.17 12.94 -4.14
C LEU A 14 -30.54 12.75 -5.61
N ALA A 15 -29.98 11.68 -6.20
CA ALA A 15 -30.66 10.68 -7.05
C ALA A 15 -29.56 9.64 -7.39
N SER A 16 -29.64 8.37 -7.01
CA SER A 16 -30.66 7.43 -7.47
C SER A 16 -30.70 6.21 -6.55
N CYS A 17 -31.83 6.04 -5.86
CA CYS A 17 -32.27 4.74 -5.38
C CYS A 17 -33.01 4.00 -6.50
N LEU A 18 -32.87 2.67 -6.51
CA LEU A 18 -33.81 1.66 -7.01
C LEU A 18 -33.93 1.46 -8.53
N ALA A 19 -33.35 0.35 -8.98
CA ALA A 19 -33.99 -0.52 -9.98
C ALA A 19 -33.73 -2.00 -9.63
N THR A 20 -34.75 -2.56 -8.99
CA THR A 20 -35.12 -3.97 -8.78
C THR A 20 -35.01 -4.79 -10.06
N ILE A 21 -34.52 -6.04 -10.02
CA ILE A 21 -35.20 -7.22 -10.61
C ILE A 21 -34.81 -8.49 -9.85
N ALA A 22 -35.76 -9.04 -9.11
CA ALA A 22 -35.80 -10.44 -8.70
C ALA A 22 -36.41 -11.27 -9.83
N SER A 23 -35.96 -12.52 -10.04
CA SER A 23 -36.71 -13.66 -10.63
C SER A 23 -35.78 -14.90 -10.75
N PRO A 24 -36.29 -16.13 -10.93
CA PRO A 24 -36.86 -16.96 -9.87
C PRO A 24 -36.18 -18.34 -9.79
N LEU A 25 -36.56 -19.13 -8.78
CA LEU A 25 -36.36 -20.58 -8.72
C LEU A 25 -36.80 -21.27 -10.03
N MET A 26 -35.99 -22.20 -10.52
CA MET A 26 -36.46 -23.36 -11.28
C MET A 26 -35.82 -24.63 -10.74
N ILE A 27 -36.67 -25.48 -10.16
CA ILE A 27 -36.46 -26.90 -9.97
C ILE A 27 -37.26 -27.60 -11.08
N PRO A 28 -36.71 -28.62 -11.72
CA PRO A 28 -37.51 -29.79 -12.07
C PRO A 28 -37.11 -31.03 -11.29
N VAL A 29 -38.16 -31.79 -11.04
CA VAL A 29 -38.33 -32.99 -10.22
C VAL A 29 -38.21 -34.23 -11.10
N ASP A 30 -37.67 -35.30 -10.49
CA ASP A 30 -37.78 -36.75 -10.71
C ASP A 30 -37.53 -37.42 -12.08
N GLY A 31 -36.71 -38.48 -12.00
CA GLY A 31 -36.54 -39.53 -12.99
C GLY A 31 -35.91 -40.76 -12.34
N ASP A 32 -36.77 -41.74 -12.07
CA ASP A 32 -36.70 -42.83 -11.10
C ASP A 32 -35.93 -44.10 -11.56
N ASN A 33 -35.57 -44.96 -10.59
CA ASN A 33 -35.27 -46.40 -10.67
C ASN A 33 -34.02 -46.86 -11.47
N THR A 34 -33.18 -47.82 -11.05
CA THR A 34 -33.39 -49.03 -10.23
C THR A 34 -32.01 -49.63 -9.95
N GLY A 35 -31.77 -50.26 -8.79
CA GLY A 35 -30.56 -51.04 -8.59
C GLY A 35 -30.34 -51.55 -7.17
N MET A 36 -31.05 -52.60 -6.81
CA MET A 36 -30.84 -53.39 -5.60
C MET A 36 -29.36 -53.75 -5.38
N THR A 37 -28.88 -53.63 -4.15
CA THR A 37 -28.31 -54.78 -3.42
C THR A 37 -28.20 -54.45 -1.94
N ARG A 38 -29.08 -55.11 -1.17
CA ARG A 38 -29.01 -55.27 0.27
C ARG A 38 -27.77 -56.10 0.59
N THR A 39 -26.84 -55.52 1.35
CA THR A 39 -25.93 -56.32 2.18
C THR A 39 -25.89 -55.69 3.56
N GLU A 40 -26.63 -56.32 4.48
CA GLU A 40 -26.50 -56.11 5.92
C GLU A 40 -25.06 -56.42 6.33
N ASN A 41 -24.39 -55.45 6.95
CA ASN A 41 -23.27 -55.75 7.84
C ASN A 41 -23.28 -54.76 9.00
N ARG A 42 -23.81 -55.25 10.13
CA ARG A 42 -23.50 -54.76 11.47
C ARG A 42 -21.98 -54.68 11.63
N ARG A 43 -21.42 -53.50 11.91
CA ARG A 43 -20.31 -53.32 12.86
C ARG A 43 -20.00 -51.83 13.09
N SER A 44 -19.72 -51.58 14.37
CA SER A 44 -19.19 -50.37 15.01
C SER A 44 -19.89 -49.04 14.72
N LEU A 45 -20.67 -48.63 15.73
CA LEU A 45 -20.92 -47.24 16.08
C LEU A 45 -19.59 -46.60 16.53
N ASP A 46 -18.63 -46.48 15.61
CA ASP A 46 -17.46 -45.64 15.83
C ASP A 46 -17.92 -44.20 15.68
N ARG A 47 -18.10 -43.59 16.85
CA ARG A 47 -18.27 -42.16 17.08
C ARG A 47 -17.07 -41.44 16.45
N ARG A 48 -17.06 -41.25 15.13
CA ARG A 48 -16.19 -40.31 14.45
C ARG A 48 -16.59 -38.93 14.94
N VAL A 49 -15.90 -38.49 15.98
CA VAL A 49 -15.78 -37.09 16.33
C VAL A 49 -15.25 -36.42 15.06
N ASN A 50 -16.15 -35.78 14.32
CA ASN A 50 -15.80 -34.76 13.33
C ASN A 50 -15.18 -33.60 14.10
N SER A 51 -13.95 -33.78 14.58
CA SER A 51 -13.10 -32.67 15.01
C SER A 51 -12.75 -31.93 13.74
N LYS A 52 -13.59 -30.94 13.41
CA LYS A 52 -13.27 -29.87 12.48
C LYS A 52 -11.83 -29.46 12.80
N PRO A 53 -10.86 -29.62 11.87
CA PRO A 53 -9.48 -29.29 12.16
C PRO A 53 -9.47 -27.83 12.64
N ALA A 54 -8.95 -27.61 13.85
CA ALA A 54 -8.79 -26.27 14.39
C ALA A 54 -8.08 -25.45 13.32
N ALA A 55 -8.71 -24.37 12.86
CA ALA A 55 -8.11 -23.48 11.88
C ALA A 55 -6.76 -23.05 12.47
N LYS A 56 -5.67 -23.44 11.79
CA LYS A 56 -4.32 -23.07 12.19
C LYS A 56 -4.31 -21.54 12.15
N GLU A 57 -4.19 -20.89 13.31
CA GLU A 57 -4.09 -19.44 13.36
C GLU A 57 -2.90 -19.03 12.49
N GLU A 58 -3.19 -18.31 11.40
CA GLU A 58 -2.16 -17.76 10.53
C GLU A 58 -1.31 -16.81 11.36
N GLN A 59 -0.01 -17.10 11.43
CA GLN A 59 0.91 -16.25 12.16
C GLN A 59 1.07 -14.92 11.41
N PRO A 60 1.09 -13.79 12.13
CA PRO A 60 1.27 -12.50 11.50
C PRO A 60 2.62 -12.43 10.78
N ILE A 61 2.61 -11.84 9.60
CA ILE A 61 3.77 -11.59 8.76
C ILE A 61 4.51 -10.37 9.31
N LYS A 62 5.80 -10.53 9.63
CA LYS A 62 6.67 -9.44 10.07
C LYS A 62 7.78 -9.24 9.06
N VAL A 63 7.97 -8.00 8.62
CA VAL A 63 8.96 -7.65 7.60
C VAL A 63 9.73 -6.40 8.00
N PRO A 64 11.03 -6.31 7.71
CA PRO A 64 11.82 -5.12 7.98
C PRO A 64 11.32 -3.93 7.15
N VAL A 65 11.46 -2.73 7.72
CA VAL A 65 11.25 -1.46 7.04
C VAL A 65 12.58 -0.73 7.01
N GLN A 66 13.09 -0.47 5.82
CA GLN A 66 14.42 0.07 5.57
C GLN A 66 14.34 1.25 4.62
N LEU A 67 15.34 2.12 4.67
CA LEU A 67 15.50 3.23 3.74
C LEU A 67 16.59 2.89 2.75
N TRP A 68 16.29 3.00 1.47
CA TRP A 68 17.29 2.99 0.41
C TRP A 68 17.56 4.42 -0.04
N ILE A 69 18.85 4.76 -0.17
CA ILE A 69 19.30 6.04 -0.74
C ILE A 69 20.23 5.71 -1.90
N ALA A 70 19.76 5.91 -3.12
CA ALA A 70 20.58 5.85 -4.31
C ALA A 70 21.34 7.17 -4.48
N HIS A 71 22.55 7.11 -5.04
CA HIS A 71 23.35 8.31 -5.41
C HIS A 71 23.52 9.32 -4.26
N GLN A 72 23.75 8.82 -3.04
CA GLN A 72 23.87 9.67 -1.86
C GLN A 72 25.00 10.69 -2.03
N GLY A 73 24.70 11.97 -1.86
CA GLY A 73 25.64 13.07 -2.04
C GLY A 73 25.64 13.67 -3.45
N GLU A 74 24.89 13.11 -4.40
CA GLU A 74 24.93 13.47 -5.82
C GLU A 74 23.62 14.14 -6.30
N ALA A 75 23.64 14.74 -7.50
CA ALA A 75 22.47 15.40 -8.10
C ALA A 75 21.31 14.43 -8.41
N GLY A 76 21.61 13.13 -8.51
CA GLY A 76 20.61 12.07 -8.70
C GLY A 76 20.19 11.38 -7.39
N GLU A 77 20.49 11.98 -6.22
CA GLU A 77 20.13 11.37 -4.94
C GLU A 77 18.63 11.05 -4.87
N HIS A 78 18.30 9.80 -4.56
CA HIS A 78 16.93 9.32 -4.59
C HIS A 78 16.63 8.40 -3.41
N TRP A 79 15.53 8.67 -2.73
CA TRP A 79 15.14 7.98 -1.51
C TRP A 79 13.94 7.07 -1.78
N ALA A 80 14.01 5.84 -1.32
CA ALA A 80 12.91 4.89 -1.37
C ALA A 80 12.73 4.16 -0.05
N LEU A 81 11.49 3.80 0.24
CA LEU A 81 11.16 2.88 1.32
C LEU A 81 11.28 1.45 0.80
N VAL A 82 12.02 0.60 1.48
CA VAL A 82 12.08 -0.84 1.21
C VAL A 82 11.39 -1.56 2.35
N ILE A 83 10.37 -2.32 2.02
CA ILE A 83 9.64 -3.18 2.96
C ILE A 83 9.95 -4.61 2.54
N ASP A 84 10.31 -5.46 3.50
CA ASP A 84 10.92 -6.78 3.26
C ASP A 84 12.30 -6.73 2.59
N SER A 85 12.54 -7.54 1.57
CA SER A 85 13.79 -7.66 0.83
C SER A 85 13.61 -7.36 -0.66
N THR A 86 12.38 -7.26 -1.15
CA THR A 86 12.04 -7.25 -2.57
C THR A 86 11.11 -6.11 -2.95
N ASN A 87 10.39 -5.51 -2.01
CA ASN A 87 9.38 -4.50 -2.32
C ASN A 87 9.90 -3.10 -1.99
N GLY A 88 10.33 -2.37 -3.02
CA GLY A 88 10.69 -0.97 -2.95
C GLY A 88 9.52 -0.04 -3.33
N PHE A 89 9.46 1.11 -2.69
CA PHE A 89 8.46 2.15 -2.90
C PHE A 89 9.16 3.49 -3.03
N ASP A 90 8.98 4.13 -4.17
CA ASP A 90 9.56 5.43 -4.46
C ASP A 90 8.63 6.27 -5.33
N VAL A 91 9.20 7.29 -5.95
CA VAL A 91 8.52 8.19 -6.86
C VAL A 91 9.27 8.35 -8.16
N GLN A 92 8.53 8.63 -9.23
CA GLN A 92 9.07 9.00 -10.54
C GLN A 92 8.39 10.27 -11.06
N LEU A 93 9.01 10.99 -12.00
CA LEU A 93 8.36 12.13 -12.65
C LEU A 93 7.06 11.71 -13.37
N ALA A 94 6.00 12.47 -13.16
CA ALA A 94 4.68 12.20 -13.70
C ALA A 94 4.55 12.67 -15.16
N GLY A 95 5.30 12.05 -16.08
CA GLY A 95 5.13 12.15 -17.54
C GLY A 95 5.38 13.51 -18.21
N ASN A 96 4.95 14.63 -17.60
CA ASN A 96 5.19 15.98 -18.05
C ASN A 96 6.22 16.66 -17.12
N PRO A 97 7.48 16.82 -17.55
CA PRO A 97 8.52 17.47 -16.75
C PRO A 97 8.21 18.94 -16.43
N ALA A 98 7.33 19.61 -17.18
CA ALA A 98 6.94 20.99 -16.89
C ALA A 98 6.11 21.14 -15.60
N ILE A 99 5.45 20.06 -15.16
CA ILE A 99 4.61 20.09 -13.96
C ILE A 99 5.42 19.63 -12.73
N ASN A 100 6.62 19.04 -12.90
CA ASN A 100 7.48 18.58 -11.80
C ASN A 100 6.74 17.82 -10.69
N LEU A 101 5.64 17.14 -11.02
CA LEU A 101 4.91 16.31 -10.07
C LEU A 101 5.51 14.92 -10.05
N LEU A 102 5.55 14.36 -8.85
CA LEU A 102 6.03 13.01 -8.62
C LEU A 102 4.86 12.05 -8.50
N LYS A 103 4.97 10.91 -9.16
CA LYS A 103 4.02 9.80 -9.09
C LYS A 103 4.66 8.67 -8.28
N PRO A 104 4.06 8.26 -7.17
CA PRO A 104 4.46 7.05 -6.46
C PRO A 104 4.42 5.81 -7.33
N ARG A 105 5.31 4.88 -7.06
CA ARG A 105 5.35 3.58 -7.71
C ARG A 105 5.91 2.52 -6.77
N LYS A 106 5.58 1.27 -7.06
CA LYS A 106 6.27 0.11 -6.52
C LYS A 106 7.34 -0.36 -7.49
N PHE A 107 8.47 -0.84 -6.99
CA PHE A 107 9.50 -1.49 -7.79
C PHE A 107 10.08 -2.72 -7.07
N ASN A 108 10.66 -3.62 -7.85
CA ASN A 108 11.36 -4.78 -7.30
C ASN A 108 12.76 -4.34 -6.87
N PHE A 109 13.01 -4.38 -5.57
CA PHE A 109 14.32 -4.10 -4.99
C PHE A 109 15.21 -5.33 -5.08
N ASP A 110 16.46 -5.15 -5.53
CA ASP A 110 17.47 -6.21 -5.51
C ASP A 110 18.36 -6.08 -4.28
N THR A 111 18.24 -7.02 -3.35
CA THR A 111 19.09 -7.09 -2.16
C THR A 111 20.57 -7.23 -2.45
N ASN A 112 20.95 -7.67 -3.65
CA ASN A 112 22.33 -7.83 -4.06
C ASN A 112 22.94 -6.53 -4.61
N SER A 113 22.16 -5.45 -4.73
CA SER A 113 22.72 -4.18 -5.18
C SER A 113 23.81 -3.72 -4.20
N SER A 114 24.92 -3.18 -4.72
CA SER A 114 26.03 -2.64 -3.91
C SER A 114 25.65 -1.39 -3.10
N GLN A 115 24.39 -0.95 -3.18
CA GLN A 115 23.89 0.24 -2.50
C GLN A 115 23.39 -0.10 -1.09
N LYS A 116 23.76 0.74 -0.11
CA LYS A 116 23.55 0.44 1.30
C LYS A 116 22.11 0.76 1.72
N LEU A 117 21.34 -0.28 2.05
CA LEU A 117 20.12 -0.13 2.84
C LEU A 117 20.48 0.42 4.22
N ARG A 118 19.77 1.47 4.63
CA ARG A 118 19.82 2.01 5.99
C ARG A 118 18.72 1.33 6.81
N ASN A 119 19.12 0.65 7.87
CA ASN A 119 18.17 0.07 8.81
C ASN A 119 17.51 1.21 9.62
N LEU A 120 16.17 1.24 9.62
CA LEU A 120 15.39 2.19 10.40
C LEU A 120 15.06 1.66 11.80
N ASN A 121 15.50 0.45 12.15
CA ASN A 121 15.18 -0.28 13.38
C ASN A 121 13.66 -0.44 13.57
N CYS A 122 12.96 -0.70 12.47
CA CYS A 122 11.50 -0.82 12.43
C CYS A 122 11.09 -2.07 11.65
N GLN A 123 10.00 -2.71 12.08
CA GLN A 123 9.35 -3.80 11.36
C GLN A 123 7.88 -3.48 11.16
N ALA A 124 7.38 -3.77 9.96
CA ALA A 124 5.96 -3.74 9.68
C ALA A 124 5.34 -5.11 10.00
N THR A 125 4.16 -5.11 10.60
CA THR A 125 3.40 -6.32 10.91
C THR A 125 2.08 -6.31 10.14
N PHE A 126 1.79 -7.43 9.47
CA PHE A 126 0.57 -7.67 8.71
C PHE A 126 -0.08 -8.98 9.19
N LYS A 127 -1.40 -9.03 9.28
CA LYS A 127 -2.15 -10.23 9.67
C LYS A 127 -2.09 -11.31 8.60
N THR A 128 -2.17 -10.91 7.33
CA THR A 128 -2.20 -11.82 6.19
C THR A 128 -1.41 -11.26 5.01
N LYS A 129 -1.07 -12.11 4.05
CA LYS A 129 -0.45 -11.69 2.80
C LYS A 129 -1.35 -10.74 2.01
N SER A 130 -2.66 -10.98 2.02
CA SER A 130 -3.64 -10.13 1.35
C SER A 130 -3.71 -8.72 1.93
N GLU A 131 -3.55 -8.58 3.26
CA GLU A 131 -3.46 -7.26 3.90
C GLU A 131 -2.19 -6.54 3.47
N MET A 132 -1.05 -7.23 3.48
CA MET A 132 0.23 -6.67 3.03
C MET A 132 0.15 -6.18 1.58
N ASP A 133 -0.45 -6.96 0.68
CA ASP A 133 -0.61 -6.57 -0.73
C ASP A 133 -1.56 -5.39 -0.91
N SER A 134 -2.64 -5.32 -0.13
CA SER A 134 -3.54 -4.17 -0.11
C SER A 134 -2.82 -2.90 0.37
N VAL A 135 -2.00 -3.00 1.41
CA VAL A 135 -1.21 -1.87 1.92
C VAL A 135 -0.18 -1.44 0.87
N PHE A 136 0.52 -2.38 0.24
CA PHE A 136 1.49 -2.06 -0.82
C PHE A 136 0.84 -1.34 -2.00
N SER A 137 -0.35 -1.78 -2.40
CA SER A 137 -1.14 -1.07 -3.43
C SER A 137 -1.52 0.35 -2.97
N GLN A 138 -1.86 0.54 -1.70
CA GLN A 138 -2.15 1.88 -1.17
C GLN A 138 -0.91 2.79 -1.17
N LEU A 139 0.28 2.27 -0.88
CA LEU A 139 1.53 3.04 -0.91
C LEU A 139 1.90 3.49 -2.33
N GLU A 140 1.67 2.63 -3.32
CA GLU A 140 1.85 2.94 -4.76
C GLU A 140 0.85 3.98 -5.28
N ASN A 141 -0.31 4.13 -4.63
CA ASN A 141 -1.37 5.04 -5.05
C ASN A 141 -1.51 6.27 -4.12
N LEU A 142 -0.48 6.59 -3.33
CA LEU A 142 -0.47 7.84 -2.58
C LEU A 142 -0.50 9.05 -3.53
N SER A 143 -1.27 10.08 -3.15
CA SER A 143 -1.40 11.29 -3.96
C SER A 143 -0.37 12.34 -3.54
N MET A 144 0.55 12.68 -4.44
CA MET A 144 1.49 13.80 -4.27
C MET A 144 1.07 14.96 -5.15
N SER A 145 0.54 16.01 -4.55
CA SER A 145 0.03 17.20 -5.24
C SER A 145 0.97 18.40 -5.20
N VAL A 146 2.09 18.27 -4.50
CA VAL A 146 3.09 19.33 -4.31
C VAL A 146 4.22 19.12 -5.31
N LEU A 147 4.74 20.21 -5.89
CA LEU A 147 5.84 20.16 -6.84
C LEU A 147 7.09 19.58 -6.20
N ALA A 148 7.89 18.81 -6.95
CA ALA A 148 9.12 18.20 -6.44
C ALA A 148 10.15 19.21 -5.88
N THR A 149 10.09 20.45 -6.38
CA THR A 149 10.92 21.58 -5.93
C THR A 149 10.45 22.17 -4.60
N GLU A 150 9.23 21.88 -4.16
CA GLU A 150 8.59 22.44 -2.96
C GLU A 150 8.63 21.45 -1.79
N LYS A 151 8.44 21.99 -0.58
CA LYS A 151 8.40 21.15 0.62
C LYS A 151 7.14 20.29 0.64
N GLY A 152 7.30 18.97 0.71
CA GLY A 152 6.18 18.02 0.66
C GLY A 152 6.01 17.34 -0.71
N GLY A 153 6.84 17.67 -1.70
CA GLY A 153 6.69 17.17 -3.07
C GLY A 153 7.79 16.23 -3.56
N ASN A 154 8.86 15.98 -2.80
CA ASN A 154 10.00 15.20 -3.28
C ASN A 154 10.02 13.74 -2.77
N CYS A 155 11.03 12.96 -3.18
CA CYS A 155 11.18 11.56 -2.78
C CYS A 155 11.32 11.34 -1.27
N MET A 156 11.94 12.27 -0.54
CA MET A 156 12.02 12.21 0.93
C MET A 156 10.65 12.39 1.58
N ASP A 157 9.84 13.29 1.03
CA ASP A 157 8.46 13.52 1.49
C ASP A 157 7.56 12.31 1.22
N TYR A 158 7.73 11.67 0.06
CA TYR A 158 7.04 10.42 -0.24
C TYR A 158 7.32 9.35 0.81
N VAL A 159 8.59 9.13 1.16
CA VAL A 159 8.97 8.14 2.19
C VAL A 159 8.30 8.49 3.53
N ARG A 160 8.26 9.78 3.90
CA ARG A 160 7.54 10.23 5.10
C ARG A 160 6.05 9.90 5.02
N MET A 161 5.39 10.19 3.90
CA MET A 161 3.98 9.88 3.68
C MET A 161 3.69 8.37 3.76
N ALA A 162 4.56 7.54 3.18
CA ALA A 162 4.46 6.09 3.23
C ALA A 162 4.57 5.56 4.67
N LEU A 163 5.54 6.06 5.45
CA LEU A 163 5.69 5.72 6.87
C LEU A 163 4.47 6.17 7.69
N THR A 164 3.95 7.38 7.48
CA THR A 164 2.70 7.84 8.11
C THR A 164 1.51 6.94 7.75
N LYS A 165 1.42 6.48 6.50
CA LYS A 165 0.36 5.55 6.08
C LYS A 165 0.46 4.19 6.81
N LEU A 166 1.68 3.67 6.98
CA LEU A 166 1.92 2.44 7.75
C LEU A 166 1.59 2.60 9.23
N GLU A 167 1.95 3.74 9.83
CA GLU A 167 1.66 4.08 11.23
C GLU A 167 0.15 4.20 11.48
N HIS A 168 -0.56 4.96 10.64
CA HIS A 168 -2.02 5.09 10.72
C HIS A 168 -2.74 3.74 10.55
N GLY A 169 -2.19 2.86 9.69
CA GLY A 169 -2.66 1.48 9.53
C GLY A 169 -2.31 0.54 10.68
N LYS A 170 -1.54 1.01 11.68
CA LYS A 170 -0.97 0.22 12.78
C LYS A 170 -0.08 -0.93 12.31
N HIS A 171 0.52 -0.79 11.13
CA HIS A 171 1.49 -1.75 10.60
C HIS A 171 2.86 -1.51 11.24
N ILE A 172 3.18 -0.27 11.59
CA ILE A 172 4.31 0.11 12.44
C ILE A 172 3.77 0.84 13.68
N LEU A 173 4.54 0.87 14.77
CA LEU A 173 4.12 1.53 16.02
C LEU A 173 4.18 3.05 15.93
N GLU A 174 5.25 3.56 15.32
CA GLU A 174 5.52 4.98 15.13
C GLU A 174 6.44 5.19 13.92
N ILE A 175 6.51 6.41 13.40
CA ILE A 175 7.53 6.79 12.41
C ILE A 175 8.92 6.65 13.04
N PRO A 176 9.87 5.88 12.45
CA PRO A 176 11.16 5.63 13.08
C PRO A 176 11.96 6.92 13.34
N PRO A 177 12.43 7.18 14.57
CA PRO A 177 13.22 8.37 14.88
C PRO A 177 14.50 8.50 14.03
N ALA A 178 15.08 7.36 13.64
CA ALA A 178 16.23 7.32 12.73
C ALA A 178 15.90 7.93 11.36
N PHE A 179 14.69 7.71 10.84
CA PHE A 179 14.22 8.34 9.61
C PHE A 179 14.00 9.84 9.81
N GLU A 180 13.27 10.24 10.86
CA GLU A 180 12.98 11.66 11.10
C GLU A 180 14.25 12.50 11.25
N LYS A 181 15.24 11.99 11.99
CA LYS A 181 16.54 12.64 12.13
C LYS A 181 17.22 12.79 10.77
N LEU A 182 17.30 11.71 10.00
CA LEU A 182 17.95 11.74 8.69
C LEU A 182 17.23 12.70 7.72
N TRP A 183 15.89 12.68 7.72
CA TRP A 183 15.08 13.59 6.93
C TRP A 183 15.37 15.05 7.33
N ASN A 184 15.28 15.40 8.62
CA ASN A 184 15.53 16.75 9.10
C ASN A 184 16.94 17.26 8.77
N ASP A 185 17.95 16.40 8.96
CA ASP A 185 19.36 16.76 8.76
C ASP A 185 19.69 17.00 7.28
N ASN A 186 19.06 16.26 6.35
CA ASN A 186 19.44 16.25 4.94
C ASN A 186 18.45 16.99 4.03
N TYR A 187 17.24 17.30 4.50
CA TYR A 187 16.13 17.76 3.65
C TYR A 187 16.51 18.91 2.72
N LYS A 188 17.04 20.01 3.29
CA LYS A 188 17.37 21.21 2.53
C LYS A 188 18.49 20.97 1.53
N GLU A 189 19.48 20.18 1.91
CA GLU A 189 20.63 19.90 1.07
C GLU A 189 20.25 19.00 -0.11
N VAL A 190 19.52 17.92 0.14
CA VAL A 190 19.03 17.01 -0.91
C VAL A 190 18.05 17.73 -1.83
N GLN A 191 17.11 18.51 -1.28
CA GLN A 191 16.19 19.31 -2.09
C GLN A 191 16.95 20.28 -3.01
N ALA A 192 17.94 21.01 -2.49
CA ALA A 192 18.74 21.92 -3.29
C ALA A 192 19.62 21.20 -4.31
N ARG A 193 20.15 20.02 -3.99
CA ARG A 193 21.06 19.28 -4.88
C ARG A 193 20.34 18.58 -6.03
N VAL A 194 19.17 18.02 -5.76
CA VAL A 194 18.37 17.27 -6.75
C VAL A 194 17.49 18.21 -7.56
N TRP A 195 16.93 19.24 -6.92
CA TRP A 195 15.91 20.10 -7.52
C TRP A 195 16.30 21.58 -7.63
N GLY A 196 17.37 22.00 -6.96
CA GLY A 196 17.91 23.35 -7.07
C GLY A 196 18.96 23.46 -8.18
N TRP A 197 18.98 24.62 -8.84
CA TRP A 197 20.09 25.20 -9.64
C TRP A 197 20.11 25.08 -11.19
N GLU A 198 19.83 23.95 -11.88
CA GLU A 198 20.06 23.91 -13.35
C GLU A 198 18.84 23.86 -14.29
N TRP A 199 17.64 23.48 -13.81
CA TRP A 199 16.46 23.32 -14.68
C TRP A 199 15.72 24.62 -15.04
N MET A 200 16.14 25.76 -14.49
CA MET A 200 15.50 27.08 -14.69
C MET A 200 16.28 28.05 -15.60
N LYS A 201 17.39 27.60 -16.22
CA LYS A 201 18.19 28.42 -17.14
C LYS A 201 18.04 28.03 -18.61
N ALA A 202 17.14 27.10 -18.94
CA ALA A 202 16.78 26.73 -20.31
C ALA A 202 15.49 27.44 -20.73
#